data_AF-A0A942WAR4-F1
#
_entry.id   AF-A0A942WAR4-F1
#
_cell.length_a   1.000
_cell.length_b   1.000
_cell.length_c   1.000
_cell.angle_alpha   90.00
_cell.angle_beta   90.00
_cell.angle_gamma   90.00
#
_symmetry.space_group_name_H-M   'P 1'
#
loop_
_entity.id
_entity.type
_entity.pdbx_description
1 polymer ?
#
loop_
_entity_poly.entity_id
_entity_poly.type
_entity_poly.pdbx_seq_one_letter_code
_entity_poly.pdbx_strand_id
1 'polypeptide(L)'
;MVKEAIATGATVEEAHANACAQLGVDTTEAEFEILELPEKKRFGLFGGSPAKVRAFIRETPADAAAAYLRSILSGMGLTDIEVEIHEVEAGAELVLTGEDIGFIIGHRGETLDALQYLSSLVANHVDESYYRVTLDVGNYREKRKETLENLGKKMAARAVKTGRNASLEPMNPYERRIIHTAVQTVEGAKSWSEGEDLARHVVIGPEGGERFQKRDNRRGGNRGGKPGYNRDNRGGRPPRRDSRSARPAPAQTAAPRVLDDVTTPYGKIEKK
;
A
#
# COMPACT_ATOMS: atom_id res chain seq x y z
N MET A 1 26.75 6.27 -2.20
CA MET A 1 28.23 6.34 -2.06
C MET A 1 28.72 7.39 -3.03
N VAL A 2 29.49 8.38 -2.56
CA VAL A 2 30.04 9.43 -3.44
C VAL A 2 31.06 8.78 -4.38
N LYS A 3 30.82 8.83 -5.69
CA LYS A 3 31.83 8.46 -6.70
C LYS A 3 32.79 9.63 -6.84
N GLU A 4 34.06 9.40 -6.57
CA GLU A 4 35.11 10.40 -6.66
C GLU A 4 36.32 9.90 -7.45
N ALA A 5 36.98 10.81 -8.16
CA ALA A 5 38.24 10.55 -8.83
C ALA A 5 39.18 11.74 -8.64
N ILE A 6 40.47 11.44 -8.50
CA ILE A 6 41.51 12.44 -8.39
C ILE A 6 42.42 12.31 -9.61
N ALA A 7 42.54 13.40 -10.37
CA ALA A 7 43.41 13.43 -11.54
C ALA A 7 44.30 14.66 -11.54
N THR A 8 45.38 14.54 -12.32
CA THR A 8 46.38 15.59 -12.50
C THR A 8 46.38 16.10 -13.94
N GLY A 9 46.70 17.38 -14.14
CA GLY A 9 46.81 18.01 -15.46
C GLY A 9 47.76 19.20 -15.46
N ALA A 10 48.16 19.70 -16.63
CA ALA A 10 48.99 20.90 -16.72
C ALA A 10 48.20 22.18 -16.35
N THR A 11 46.89 22.15 -16.53
CA THR A 11 45.94 23.18 -16.08
C THR A 11 44.86 22.55 -15.19
N VAL A 12 44.12 23.40 -14.46
CA VAL A 12 42.97 22.96 -13.66
C VAL A 12 41.89 22.34 -14.56
N GLU A 13 41.66 22.91 -15.74
CA GLU A 13 40.68 22.39 -16.72
C GLU A 13 41.08 21.00 -17.24
N GLU A 14 42.37 20.79 -17.54
CA GLU A 14 42.89 19.50 -17.99
C GLU A 14 42.82 18.46 -16.86
N ALA A 15 43.15 18.85 -15.63
CA ALA A 15 43.01 17.99 -14.46
C ALA A 15 41.54 17.61 -14.20
N HIS A 16 40.61 18.55 -14.40
CA HIS A 16 39.17 18.31 -14.28
C HIS A 16 38.65 17.35 -15.37
N ALA A 17 39.02 17.56 -16.63
CA ALA A 17 38.64 16.67 -17.73
C ALA A 17 39.18 15.24 -17.51
N ASN A 18 40.41 15.11 -17.04
CA ASN A 18 41.00 13.81 -16.71
C ASN A 18 40.28 13.13 -15.55
N ALA A 19 39.82 13.88 -14.54
CA ALA A 19 39.06 13.34 -13.41
C ALA A 19 37.66 12.89 -13.85
N CYS A 20 36.98 13.66 -14.70
CA CYS A 20 35.67 13.28 -15.27
C CYS A 20 35.77 12.04 -16.17
N ALA A 21 36.84 11.95 -16.97
CA ALA A 21 37.12 10.77 -17.80
C ALA A 21 37.34 9.50 -16.95
N GLN A 22 37.96 9.62 -15.77
CA GLN A 22 38.08 8.51 -14.81
C GLN A 22 36.74 8.12 -14.19
N LEU A 23 35.84 9.08 -13.98
CA LEU A 23 34.48 8.84 -13.49
C LEU A 23 33.52 8.34 -14.59
N GLY A 24 33.91 8.46 -15.86
CA GLY A 24 33.08 8.08 -17.01
C GLY A 24 31.89 9.00 -17.24
N VAL A 25 31.96 10.24 -16.76
CA VAL A 25 30.90 11.26 -16.88
C VAL A 25 31.38 12.49 -17.63
N ASP A 26 30.44 13.28 -18.14
CA ASP A 26 30.77 14.55 -18.77
C ASP A 26 31.24 15.58 -17.73
N THR A 27 32.07 16.53 -18.15
CA THR A 27 32.55 17.64 -17.29
C THR A 27 31.44 18.51 -16.69
N THR A 28 30.22 18.44 -17.22
CA THR A 28 29.06 19.16 -16.71
C THR A 28 28.31 18.44 -15.59
N GLU A 29 28.53 17.13 -15.43
CA GLU A 29 27.81 16.28 -14.46
C GLU A 29 28.57 16.08 -13.15
N ALA A 30 29.84 16.49 -13.10
CA ALA A 30 30.70 16.35 -11.93
C ALA A 30 31.01 17.71 -11.29
N GLU A 31 30.89 17.80 -9.98
CA GLU A 31 31.48 18.89 -9.21
C GLU A 31 32.97 18.63 -9.00
N PHE A 32 33.76 19.69 -8.78
CA PHE A 32 35.19 19.54 -8.56
C PHE A 32 35.77 20.47 -7.49
N GLU A 33 36.79 19.97 -6.81
CA GLU A 33 37.58 20.68 -5.82
C GLU A 33 39.05 20.70 -6.26
N ILE A 34 39.67 21.89 -6.22
CA ILE A 34 41.08 22.06 -6.59
C ILE A 34 41.94 21.70 -5.38
N LEU A 35 42.71 20.62 -5.48
CA LEU A 35 43.63 20.19 -4.43
C LEU A 35 44.99 20.90 -4.55
N GLU A 36 45.46 21.15 -5.77
CA GLU A 36 46.75 21.78 -6.03
C GLU A 36 46.67 22.64 -7.30
N LEU A 37 47.08 23.90 -7.20
CA LEU A 37 47.17 24.81 -8.35
C LEU A 37 48.45 24.54 -9.14
N PRO A 38 48.43 24.69 -10.48
CA PRO A 38 49.61 24.42 -11.30
C PRO A 38 50.69 25.49 -11.08
N GLU A 39 51.88 25.07 -10.65
CA GLU A 39 53.04 25.96 -10.53
C GLU A 39 53.92 25.89 -11.78
N LYS A 40 54.10 27.05 -12.45
CA LYS A 40 55.00 27.15 -13.60
C LYS A 40 56.46 27.22 -13.14
N LYS A 41 57.34 26.53 -13.88
CA LYS A 41 58.79 26.56 -13.72
C LYS A 41 59.29 28.01 -13.69
N ARG A 42 59.87 28.45 -12.55
CA ARG A 42 60.62 29.71 -12.46
C ARG A 42 62.11 29.38 -12.37
N PHE A 43 62.86 29.84 -13.37
CA PHE A 43 64.32 30.00 -13.34
C PHE A 43 65.14 28.80 -12.80
N GLY A 44 65.37 27.78 -13.65
CA GLY A 44 66.47 26.82 -13.48
C GLY A 44 66.35 25.75 -12.38
N LEU A 45 65.27 25.71 -11.60
CA LEU A 45 65.05 24.69 -10.57
C LEU A 45 64.08 23.58 -11.02
N PHE A 46 64.44 22.33 -10.71
CA PHE A 46 63.60 21.15 -10.91
C PHE A 46 62.47 21.14 -9.88
N GLY A 47 61.22 21.35 -10.32
CA GLY A 47 60.05 21.20 -9.44
C GLY A 47 58.84 22.01 -9.88
N GLY A 48 58.26 21.71 -11.04
CA GLY A 48 56.90 22.17 -11.36
C GLY A 48 55.90 21.12 -10.89
N SER A 49 54.87 21.52 -10.14
CA SER A 49 53.77 20.64 -9.75
C SER A 49 52.61 20.75 -10.76
N PRO A 50 52.07 19.61 -11.25
CA PRO A 50 50.85 19.63 -12.04
C PRO A 50 49.65 20.02 -11.17
N ALA A 51 48.62 20.61 -11.78
CA ALA A 51 47.35 20.84 -11.11
C ALA A 51 46.76 19.50 -10.65
N LYS A 52 46.19 19.47 -9.46
CA LYS A 52 45.43 18.32 -8.94
C LYS A 52 44.00 18.73 -8.66
N VAL A 53 43.06 17.94 -9.17
CA VAL A 53 41.62 18.18 -9.00
C VAL A 53 40.97 16.88 -8.52
N ARG A 54 40.07 17.00 -7.55
CA ARG A 54 39.15 15.95 -7.11
C ARG A 54 37.78 16.24 -7.72
N ALA A 55 37.34 15.40 -8.65
CA ALA A 55 35.98 15.44 -9.15
C ALA A 55 35.11 14.48 -8.32
N PHE A 56 33.89 14.89 -7.99
CA PHE A 56 32.92 14.07 -7.29
C PHE A 56 31.51 14.32 -7.81
N ILE A 57 30.71 13.26 -7.86
CA ILE A 57 29.29 13.33 -8.23
C ILE A 57 28.51 13.32 -6.92
N ARG A 58 27.73 14.39 -6.67
CA ARG A 58 26.77 14.38 -5.56
C ARG A 58 25.61 13.46 -5.93
N GLU A 59 25.39 12.45 -5.12
CA GLU A 59 24.24 11.57 -5.25
C GLU A 59 23.00 12.36 -4.84
N THR A 60 22.05 12.55 -5.76
CA THR A 60 20.80 13.23 -5.42
C THR A 60 19.94 12.33 -4.53
N PRO A 61 19.02 12.88 -3.72
CA PRO A 61 18.05 12.08 -2.98
C PRO A 61 17.24 11.13 -3.89
N ALA A 62 16.97 11.54 -5.13
CA ALA A 62 16.31 10.69 -6.13
C ALA A 62 17.20 9.53 -6.60
N ASP A 63 18.50 9.77 -6.82
CA ASP A 63 19.44 8.71 -7.18
C ASP A 63 19.57 7.66 -6.07
N ALA A 64 19.64 8.11 -4.82
CA ALA A 64 19.68 7.22 -3.67
C ALA A 64 18.40 6.36 -3.57
N ALA A 65 17.23 6.97 -3.77
CA ALA A 65 15.96 6.24 -3.82
C ALA A 65 15.91 5.23 -4.98
N ALA A 66 16.34 5.62 -6.17
CA ALA A 66 16.38 4.74 -7.34
C ALA A 66 17.37 3.58 -7.14
N ALA A 67 18.56 3.84 -6.60
CA ALA A 67 19.55 2.81 -6.28
C ALA A 67 19.02 1.83 -5.24
N TYR A 68 18.34 2.34 -4.20
CA TYR A 68 17.70 1.51 -3.19
C TYR A 68 16.60 0.62 -3.77
N LEU A 69 15.72 1.18 -4.61
CA LEU A 69 14.70 0.39 -5.33
C LEU A 69 15.34 -0.72 -6.17
N ARG A 70 16.36 -0.39 -6.98
CA ARG A 70 17.07 -1.38 -7.80
C ARG A 70 17.65 -2.51 -6.94
N SER A 71 18.21 -2.18 -5.76
CA SER A 71 18.76 -3.18 -4.85
C SER A 71 17.70 -4.15 -4.30
N ILE A 72 16.52 -3.64 -3.92
CA ILE A 72 15.41 -4.47 -3.43
C ILE A 72 14.86 -5.34 -4.56
N LEU A 73 14.59 -4.73 -5.72
CA LEU A 73 14.00 -5.42 -6.86
C LEU A 73 14.91 -6.54 -7.36
N SER A 74 16.22 -6.28 -7.43
CA SER A 74 17.22 -7.31 -7.71
C SER A 74 17.23 -8.42 -6.66
N GLY A 75 17.13 -8.07 -5.37
CA GLY A 75 17.00 -9.05 -4.29
C GLY A 75 15.72 -9.89 -4.33
N MET A 76 14.65 -9.37 -4.95
CA MET A 76 13.40 -10.09 -5.21
C MET A 76 13.47 -10.97 -6.48
N GLY A 77 14.57 -10.92 -7.23
CA GLY A 77 14.75 -11.66 -8.48
C GLY A 77 14.18 -10.96 -9.71
N LEU A 78 13.83 -9.68 -9.61
CA LEU A 78 13.34 -8.88 -10.72
C LEU A 78 14.51 -8.09 -11.33
N THR A 79 15.07 -8.60 -12.43
CA THR A 79 16.30 -8.05 -13.05
C THR A 79 16.03 -7.08 -14.19
N ASP A 80 14.88 -7.20 -14.86
CA ASP A 80 14.55 -6.45 -16.08
C ASP A 80 13.59 -5.29 -15.79
N ILE A 81 13.92 -4.48 -14.78
CA ILE A 81 13.16 -3.29 -14.40
C ILE A 81 14.01 -2.04 -14.63
N GLU A 82 13.47 -1.15 -15.44
CA GLU A 82 13.97 0.19 -15.65
C GLU A 82 13.30 1.16 -14.66
N VAL A 83 14.10 2.08 -14.13
CA VAL A 83 13.65 3.12 -13.21
C VAL A 83 13.98 4.47 -13.84
N GLU A 84 12.95 5.16 -14.29
CA GLU A 84 13.04 6.53 -14.79
C GLU A 84 12.79 7.52 -13.64
N ILE A 85 13.59 8.58 -13.59
CA ILE A 85 13.49 9.63 -12.57
C ILE A 85 12.94 10.89 -13.26
N HIS A 86 11.81 11.38 -12.77
CA HIS A 86 11.29 12.69 -13.12
C HIS A 86 11.40 13.61 -11.92
N GLU A 87 12.28 14.60 -12.00
CA GLU A 87 12.43 15.59 -10.94
C GLU A 87 11.21 16.52 -10.89
N VAL A 88 10.74 16.77 -9.67
CA VAL A 88 9.60 17.65 -9.37
C VAL A 88 10.06 18.65 -8.31
N GLU A 89 9.38 19.78 -8.19
CA GLU A 89 9.67 20.74 -7.13
C GLU A 89 9.62 20.07 -5.73
N ALA A 90 10.75 20.12 -5.02
CA ALA A 90 10.97 19.46 -3.72
C ALA A 90 10.69 17.93 -3.70
N GLY A 91 10.95 17.24 -4.80
CA GLY A 91 10.78 15.79 -4.86
C GLY A 91 11.14 15.14 -6.20
N ALA A 92 10.82 13.85 -6.31
CA ALA A 92 10.92 13.12 -7.57
C ALA A 92 9.78 12.12 -7.71
N GLU A 93 9.39 11.89 -8.96
CA GLU A 93 8.56 10.79 -9.38
C GLU A 93 9.43 9.72 -10.02
N LEU A 94 9.39 8.53 -9.45
CA LEU A 94 10.08 7.34 -9.92
C LEU A 94 9.08 6.52 -10.72
N VAL A 95 9.33 6.35 -12.01
CA VAL A 95 8.49 5.56 -12.91
C VAL A 95 9.18 4.23 -13.18
N LEU A 96 8.48 3.15 -12.87
CA LEU A 96 8.98 1.79 -13.07
C LEU A 96 8.37 1.20 -14.35
N THR A 97 9.24 0.72 -15.23
CA THR A 97 8.90 0.03 -16.48
C THR A 97 9.68 -1.29 -16.55
N GLY A 98 9.12 -2.32 -17.18
CA GLY A 98 9.77 -3.63 -17.23
C GLY A 98 8.83 -4.81 -17.36
N GLU A 99 9.41 -6.01 -17.31
CA GLU A 99 8.68 -7.26 -17.19
C GLU A 99 8.32 -7.54 -15.73
N ASP A 100 7.32 -8.39 -15.47
CA ASP A 100 6.93 -8.80 -14.11
C ASP A 100 6.54 -7.67 -13.12
N ILE A 101 6.18 -6.51 -13.65
CA ILE A 101 5.63 -5.36 -12.89
C ILE A 101 4.48 -5.75 -11.95
N GLY A 102 3.71 -6.79 -12.30
CA GLY A 102 2.61 -7.29 -11.48
C GLY A 102 3.02 -7.65 -10.03
N PHE A 103 4.25 -8.14 -9.83
CA PHE A 103 4.76 -8.45 -8.50
C PHE A 103 5.05 -7.19 -7.67
N ILE A 104 5.48 -6.10 -8.31
CA ILE A 104 5.78 -4.82 -7.66
C ILE A 104 4.50 -4.15 -7.16
N ILE A 105 3.42 -4.26 -7.94
CA ILE A 105 2.10 -3.77 -7.54
C ILE A 105 1.63 -4.52 -6.28
N GLY A 106 1.82 -5.84 -6.25
CA GLY A 106 1.39 -6.68 -5.15
C GLY A 106 -0.13 -6.74 -5.00
N HIS A 107 -0.62 -7.21 -3.85
CA HIS A 107 -2.05 -7.26 -3.60
C HIS A 107 -2.61 -5.84 -3.43
N ARG A 108 -3.35 -5.37 -4.43
CA ARG A 108 -4.03 -4.06 -4.42
C ARG A 108 -3.12 -2.84 -4.31
N GLY A 109 -1.81 -2.97 -4.56
CA GLY A 109 -0.87 -1.85 -4.45
C GLY A 109 -0.14 -1.79 -3.11
N GLU A 110 -0.37 -2.74 -2.20
CA GLU A 110 0.27 -2.74 -0.87
C GLU A 110 1.80 -2.81 -0.97
N THR A 111 2.33 -3.60 -1.90
CA THR A 111 3.78 -3.69 -2.15
C THR A 111 4.31 -2.39 -2.75
N LEU A 112 3.59 -1.79 -3.69
CA LEU A 112 3.94 -0.51 -4.30
C LEU A 112 4.01 0.61 -3.25
N ASP A 113 3.01 0.69 -2.38
CA ASP A 113 2.94 1.68 -1.30
C ASP A 113 4.09 1.46 -0.28
N ALA A 114 4.41 0.21 0.06
CA ALA A 114 5.52 -0.12 0.95
C ALA A 114 6.88 0.27 0.35
N LEU A 115 7.11 -0.03 -0.93
CA LEU A 115 8.33 0.36 -1.64
C LEU A 115 8.46 1.88 -1.71
N GLN A 116 7.37 2.60 -2.03
CA GLN A 116 7.37 4.06 -2.04
C GLN A 116 7.75 4.63 -0.67
N TYR A 117 7.20 4.08 0.41
CA TYR A 117 7.50 4.51 1.77
C TYR A 117 8.99 4.32 2.11
N LEU A 118 9.53 3.12 1.85
CA LEU A 118 10.94 2.83 2.14
C LEU A 118 11.88 3.70 1.31
N SER A 119 11.60 3.90 0.03
CA SER A 119 12.40 4.77 -0.83
C SER A 119 12.34 6.23 -0.41
N SER A 120 11.18 6.69 0.06
CA SER A 120 11.04 8.03 0.65
C SER A 120 11.88 8.18 1.91
N LEU A 121 11.96 7.17 2.78
CA LEU A 121 12.82 7.21 3.96
C LEU A 121 14.31 7.31 3.58
N VAL A 122 14.74 6.56 2.56
CA VAL A 122 16.13 6.61 2.07
C VAL A 122 16.46 7.96 1.47
N ALA A 123 15.58 8.53 0.63
CA ALA A 123 15.80 9.86 0.05
C ALA A 123 15.95 10.95 1.13
N ASN A 124 15.08 10.94 2.14
CA ASN A 124 15.12 11.90 3.25
C ASN A 124 16.26 11.64 4.25
N HIS A 125 17.06 10.58 4.06
CA HIS A 125 18.26 10.35 4.85
C HIS A 125 19.51 11.00 4.24
N VAL A 126 19.49 11.31 2.94
CA VAL A 126 20.64 11.89 2.23
C VAL A 126 20.81 13.37 2.54
N ASP A 127 19.70 14.12 2.55
CA ASP A 127 19.67 15.55 2.84
C ASP A 127 18.73 15.86 4.00
N GLU A 128 19.02 16.94 4.74
CA GLU A 128 18.14 17.46 5.80
C GLU A 128 16.87 18.16 5.25
N SER A 129 16.74 18.27 3.93
CA SER A 129 15.57 18.85 3.27
C SER A 129 14.49 17.80 3.04
N TYR A 130 13.22 18.17 3.25
CA TYR A 130 12.09 17.28 2.97
C TYR A 130 11.98 17.00 1.47
N TYR A 131 12.23 15.75 1.08
CA TYR A 131 12.20 15.29 -0.30
C TYR A 131 11.04 14.33 -0.52
N ARG A 132 10.06 14.73 -1.34
CA ARG A 132 8.87 13.92 -1.60
C ARG A 132 9.12 12.94 -2.74
N VAL A 133 9.08 11.65 -2.43
CA VAL A 133 9.21 10.58 -3.43
C VAL A 133 7.84 9.99 -3.74
N THR A 134 7.47 9.99 -5.02
CA THR A 134 6.30 9.28 -5.55
C THR A 134 6.77 8.12 -6.41
N LEU A 135 6.13 6.96 -6.29
CA LEU A 135 6.41 5.79 -7.12
C LEU A 135 5.18 5.50 -7.99
N ASP A 136 5.35 5.51 -9.31
CA ASP A 136 4.31 5.10 -10.26
C ASP A 136 4.73 3.90 -11.09
N VAL A 137 3.72 3.10 -11.40
CA VAL A 137 3.84 1.84 -12.11
C VAL A 137 2.70 1.76 -13.12
N GLY A 138 2.97 2.10 -14.39
CA GLY A 138 2.02 1.95 -15.49
C GLY A 138 0.64 2.58 -15.25
N ASN A 139 0.58 3.72 -14.55
CA ASN A 139 -0.66 4.38 -14.11
C ASN A 139 -1.57 3.50 -13.25
N TYR A 140 -0.99 2.67 -12.38
CA TYR A 140 -1.74 1.73 -11.55
C TYR A 140 -2.78 2.44 -10.68
N ARG A 141 -2.45 3.58 -10.07
CA ARG A 141 -3.36 4.29 -9.14
C ARG A 141 -4.67 4.72 -9.80
N GLU A 142 -4.62 5.28 -11.01
CA GLU A 142 -5.83 5.71 -11.72
C GLU A 142 -6.66 4.52 -12.19
N LYS A 143 -6.01 3.49 -12.77
CA LYS A 143 -6.69 2.24 -13.14
C LYS A 143 -7.35 1.58 -11.93
N ARG A 144 -6.67 1.59 -10.78
CA ARG A 144 -7.18 1.02 -9.53
C ARG A 144 -8.42 1.76 -9.05
N LYS A 145 -8.40 3.09 -9.06
CA LYS A 145 -9.56 3.92 -8.73
C LYS A 145 -10.75 3.59 -9.64
N GLU A 146 -10.55 3.52 -10.96
CA GLU A 146 -11.61 3.17 -11.90
C GLU A 146 -12.20 1.77 -11.60
N THR A 147 -11.34 0.78 -11.33
CA THR A 147 -11.80 -0.58 -11.00
C THR A 147 -12.63 -0.61 -9.72
N LEU A 148 -12.27 0.18 -8.71
CA LEU A 148 -13.03 0.29 -7.46
C LEU A 148 -14.37 1.00 -7.67
N GLU A 149 -14.40 2.08 -8.44
CA GLU A 149 -15.65 2.75 -8.77
C GLU A 149 -16.63 1.82 -9.49
N ASN A 150 -16.13 1.07 -10.47
CA ASN A 150 -16.91 0.07 -11.20
C ASN A 150 -17.38 -1.09 -10.30
N LEU A 151 -16.52 -1.56 -9.40
CA LEU A 151 -16.87 -2.56 -8.40
C LEU A 151 -18.00 -2.06 -7.49
N GLY A 152 -17.88 -0.83 -6.97
CA GLY A 152 -18.89 -0.21 -6.10
C GLY A 152 -20.24 -0.11 -6.79
N LYS A 153 -20.29 0.44 -8.01
CA LYS A 153 -21.52 0.54 -8.83
C LYS A 153 -22.15 -0.82 -9.10
N LYS A 154 -21.34 -1.81 -9.49
CA LYS A 154 -21.80 -3.18 -9.79
C LYS A 154 -22.40 -3.85 -8.55
N MET A 155 -21.74 -3.69 -7.40
CA MET A 155 -22.20 -4.30 -6.15
C MET A 155 -23.43 -3.60 -5.57
N ALA A 156 -23.53 -2.28 -5.71
CA ALA A 156 -24.74 -1.52 -5.39
C ALA A 156 -25.94 -1.98 -6.23
N ALA A 157 -25.80 -2.04 -7.56
CA ALA A 157 -26.85 -2.52 -8.45
C ALA A 157 -27.28 -3.97 -8.10
N ARG A 158 -26.32 -4.83 -7.77
CA ARG A 158 -26.59 -6.20 -7.30
C ARG A 158 -27.29 -6.24 -5.96
N ALA A 159 -26.96 -5.36 -5.02
CA ALA A 159 -27.59 -5.30 -3.70
C ALA A 159 -29.06 -4.85 -3.82
N VAL A 160 -29.34 -3.84 -4.67
CA VAL A 160 -30.70 -3.34 -4.94
C VAL A 160 -31.57 -4.39 -5.63
N LYS A 161 -31.07 -5.01 -6.71
CA LYS A 161 -31.77 -6.11 -7.41
C LYS A 161 -31.92 -7.35 -6.50
N THR A 162 -30.87 -7.58 -5.73
CA THR A 162 -30.68 -8.52 -4.62
C THR A 162 -31.79 -8.59 -3.61
N GLY A 163 -32.03 -7.40 -3.06
CA GLY A 163 -32.42 -7.22 -1.68
C GLY A 163 -31.40 -7.77 -0.67
N ARG A 164 -30.13 -8.04 -1.01
CA ARG A 164 -29.16 -8.67 -0.10
C ARG A 164 -27.94 -7.79 0.14
N ASN A 165 -27.37 -7.89 1.33
CA ASN A 165 -26.12 -7.23 1.64
C ASN A 165 -24.93 -7.94 0.97
N ALA A 166 -23.93 -7.17 0.59
CA ALA A 166 -22.67 -7.66 0.05
C ALA A 166 -21.51 -7.01 0.80
N SER A 167 -20.73 -7.83 1.49
CA SER A 167 -19.47 -7.43 2.12
C SER A 167 -18.35 -7.52 1.10
N LEU A 168 -17.55 -6.47 1.01
CA LEU A 168 -16.31 -6.46 0.23
C LEU A 168 -15.13 -6.92 1.08
N GLU A 169 -13.98 -7.10 0.44
CA GLU A 169 -12.73 -7.38 1.13
C GLU A 169 -12.26 -6.17 1.97
N PRO A 170 -11.52 -6.41 3.07
CA PRO A 170 -10.93 -5.34 3.88
C PRO A 170 -9.98 -4.48 3.09
N MET A 171 -10.11 -3.17 3.11
CA MET A 171 -9.37 -2.26 2.22
C MET A 171 -9.00 -0.96 2.92
N ASN A 172 -8.02 -0.23 2.37
CA ASN A 172 -7.52 0.98 3.02
C ASN A 172 -8.60 2.10 3.07
N PRO A 173 -8.49 3.08 3.98
CA PRO A 173 -9.50 4.14 4.11
C PRO A 173 -9.80 4.91 2.81
N TYR A 174 -8.79 5.09 1.95
CA TYR A 174 -8.94 5.78 0.66
C TYR A 174 -9.78 4.96 -0.32
N GLU A 175 -9.52 3.66 -0.46
CA GLU A 175 -10.30 2.74 -1.28
C GLU A 175 -11.75 2.64 -0.77
N ARG A 176 -11.96 2.56 0.55
CA ARG A 176 -13.32 2.58 1.14
C ARG A 176 -14.09 3.83 0.75
N ARG A 177 -13.43 5.00 0.77
CA ARG A 177 -14.04 6.27 0.37
C ARG A 177 -14.47 6.24 -1.10
N ILE A 178 -13.62 5.72 -2.00
CA ILE A 178 -13.97 5.57 -3.42
C ILE A 178 -15.23 4.71 -3.59
N ILE A 179 -15.30 3.57 -2.89
CA ILE A 179 -16.48 2.69 -2.92
C ILE A 179 -17.71 3.41 -2.38
N HIS A 180 -17.62 4.09 -1.24
CA HIS A 180 -18.74 4.83 -0.67
C HIS A 180 -19.27 5.89 -1.65
N THR A 181 -18.37 6.68 -2.24
CA THR A 181 -18.73 7.68 -3.25
C THR A 181 -19.38 7.04 -4.48
N ALA A 182 -18.84 5.91 -4.97
CA ALA A 182 -19.42 5.19 -6.10
C ALA A 182 -20.81 4.62 -5.78
N VAL A 183 -21.02 4.08 -4.58
CA VAL A 183 -22.32 3.53 -4.15
C VAL A 183 -23.38 4.63 -4.03
N GLN A 184 -23.02 5.82 -3.55
CA GLN A 184 -23.92 6.97 -3.45
C GLN A 184 -24.52 7.40 -4.80
N THR A 185 -23.86 7.07 -5.92
CA THR A 185 -24.40 7.38 -7.25
C THR A 185 -25.55 6.46 -7.68
N VAL A 186 -25.77 5.34 -6.98
CA VAL A 186 -26.79 4.34 -7.31
C VAL A 186 -27.99 4.51 -6.37
N GLU A 187 -29.14 4.83 -6.95
CA GLU A 187 -30.39 5.02 -6.20
C GLU A 187 -30.82 3.72 -5.48
N GLY A 188 -31.26 3.85 -4.22
CA GLY A 188 -31.73 2.74 -3.40
C GLY A 188 -30.62 1.88 -2.79
N ALA A 189 -29.35 2.27 -2.92
CA ALA A 189 -28.21 1.60 -2.29
C ALA A 189 -27.64 2.41 -1.11
N LYS A 190 -27.28 1.71 -0.03
CA LYS A 190 -26.57 2.27 1.12
C LYS A 190 -25.26 1.52 1.34
N SER A 191 -24.30 2.19 1.95
CA SER A 191 -23.02 1.57 2.33
C SER A 191 -22.59 2.03 3.72
N TRP A 192 -21.92 1.14 4.45
CA TRP A 192 -21.29 1.44 5.73
C TRP A 192 -20.02 0.60 5.87
N SER A 193 -19.08 1.04 6.70
CA SER A 193 -17.85 0.28 6.95
C SER A 193 -18.00 -0.54 8.24
N GLU A 194 -17.65 -1.82 8.19
CA GLU A 194 -17.61 -2.74 9.34
C GLU A 194 -16.20 -3.29 9.56
N GLY A 195 -15.89 -3.71 10.79
CA GLY A 195 -14.58 -4.21 11.19
C GLY A 195 -13.63 -3.15 11.75
N GLU A 196 -12.51 -3.61 12.28
CA GLU A 196 -11.45 -2.79 12.91
C GLU A 196 -10.16 -2.84 12.09
N ASP A 197 -9.47 -1.70 11.99
CA ASP A 197 -8.18 -1.51 11.30
C ASP A 197 -8.03 -2.29 9.99
N LEU A 198 -7.17 -3.31 9.97
CA LEU A 198 -6.84 -4.12 8.80
C LEU A 198 -8.00 -5.01 8.33
N ALA A 199 -8.92 -5.36 9.22
CA ALA A 199 -10.12 -6.13 8.89
C ALA A 199 -11.31 -5.24 8.46
N ARG A 200 -11.10 -3.91 8.43
CA ARG A 200 -12.16 -2.97 8.11
C ARG A 200 -12.50 -2.98 6.62
N HIS A 201 -13.76 -3.24 6.32
CA HIS A 201 -14.28 -3.42 4.96
C HIS A 201 -15.58 -2.65 4.75
N VAL A 202 -16.00 -2.49 3.49
CA VAL A 202 -17.28 -1.85 3.15
C VAL A 202 -18.35 -2.92 2.95
N VAL A 203 -19.49 -2.72 3.60
CA VAL A 203 -20.73 -3.47 3.36
C VAL A 203 -21.69 -2.60 2.57
N ILE A 204 -22.24 -3.17 1.51
CA ILE A 204 -23.19 -2.52 0.61
C ILE A 204 -24.52 -3.24 0.75
N GLY A 205 -25.61 -2.49 0.96
CA GLY A 205 -26.95 -3.04 1.12
C GLY A 205 -28.01 -2.19 0.44
N PRO A 206 -29.22 -2.72 0.22
CA PRO A 206 -30.36 -1.92 -0.23
C PRO A 206 -30.84 -0.98 0.89
N GLU A 207 -31.26 0.24 0.55
CA GLU A 207 -31.82 1.20 1.51
C GLU A 207 -33.05 0.64 2.23
N GLY A 208 -33.92 -0.06 1.49
CA GLY A 208 -35.13 -0.72 2.02
C GLY A 208 -34.88 -1.92 2.95
N GLY A 209 -33.62 -2.21 3.31
CA GLY A 209 -33.26 -3.31 4.18
C GLY A 209 -33.16 -4.67 3.47
N GLU A 210 -32.52 -5.62 4.15
CA GLU A 210 -32.25 -6.94 3.57
C GLU A 210 -33.55 -7.77 3.46
N ARG A 211 -33.88 -8.19 2.23
CA ARG A 211 -34.97 -9.10 1.93
C ARG A 211 -34.49 -10.53 2.20
N PHE A 212 -34.89 -11.07 3.35
CA PHE A 212 -34.76 -12.51 3.62
C PHE A 212 -35.61 -13.29 2.62
N GLN A 213 -34.96 -13.97 1.66
CA GLN A 213 -35.65 -15.01 0.90
C GLN A 213 -35.99 -16.14 1.87
N LYS A 214 -37.29 -16.33 2.16
CA LYS A 214 -37.77 -17.58 2.74
C LYS A 214 -37.28 -18.69 1.80
N ARG A 215 -36.37 -19.55 2.28
CA ARG A 215 -36.11 -20.83 1.63
C ARG A 215 -37.46 -21.54 1.59
N ASP A 216 -38.09 -21.58 0.43
CA ASP A 216 -39.24 -22.44 0.20
C ASP A 216 -38.74 -23.87 0.36
N ASN A 217 -38.85 -24.41 1.58
CA ASN A 217 -38.66 -25.84 1.88
C ASN A 217 -39.80 -26.69 1.26
N ARG A 218 -40.35 -26.27 0.11
CA ARG A 218 -41.36 -27.01 -0.66
C ARG A 218 -40.72 -28.08 -1.55
N ARG A 219 -39.75 -28.82 -1.01
CA ARG A 219 -39.21 -30.03 -1.63
C ARG A 219 -39.09 -31.11 -0.57
N GLY A 220 -40.23 -31.70 -0.23
CA GLY A 220 -40.29 -32.78 0.75
C GLY A 220 -41.69 -33.27 1.15
N GLY A 221 -42.75 -32.91 0.43
CA GLY A 221 -44.03 -33.60 0.57
C GLY A 221 -44.11 -34.72 -0.46
N ASN A 222 -43.77 -35.96 -0.08
CA ASN A 222 -44.55 -37.17 -0.44
C ASN A 222 -43.94 -38.46 0.16
N ARG A 223 -44.29 -38.80 1.40
CA ARG A 223 -44.40 -40.20 1.85
C ARG A 223 -45.64 -40.33 2.72
N GLY A 224 -46.79 -40.40 2.05
CA GLY A 224 -47.96 -41.02 2.65
C GLY A 224 -47.71 -42.50 2.91
N GLY A 225 -48.29 -43.03 3.99
CA GLY A 225 -48.36 -44.49 4.16
C GLY A 225 -48.58 -44.98 5.58
N LYS A 226 -49.86 -44.98 5.98
CA LYS A 226 -50.57 -45.92 6.89
C LYS A 226 -50.60 -45.68 8.42
N PRO A 227 -51.82 -45.64 8.99
CA PRO A 227 -52.09 -45.91 10.40
C PRO A 227 -52.31 -47.42 10.64
N GLY A 228 -51.77 -47.95 11.74
CA GLY A 228 -52.14 -49.27 12.28
C GLY A 228 -50.95 -50.09 12.79
N TYR A 229 -50.85 -50.31 14.09
CA TYR A 229 -51.32 -51.53 14.77
C TYR A 229 -50.98 -51.44 16.26
N ASN A 230 -51.97 -51.67 17.11
CA ASN A 230 -51.75 -52.16 18.46
C ASN A 230 -50.94 -53.47 18.38
N ARG A 231 -49.90 -53.58 19.19
CA ARG A 231 -49.47 -54.88 19.70
C ARG A 231 -48.83 -54.74 21.07
N ASP A 232 -49.61 -55.12 22.07
CA ASP A 232 -49.13 -55.56 23.36
C ASP A 232 -47.98 -56.57 23.18
N ASN A 233 -46.82 -56.33 23.81
CA ASN A 233 -46.21 -57.35 24.68
C ASN A 233 -45.04 -56.82 25.52
N ARG A 234 -45.28 -56.85 26.84
CA ARG A 234 -44.43 -57.40 27.90
C ARG A 234 -42.91 -57.44 27.72
N GLY A 235 -42.24 -56.74 28.63
CA GLY A 235 -40.86 -56.98 29.09
C GLY A 235 -40.32 -55.69 29.71
N GLY A 236 -40.52 -55.43 31.01
CA GLY A 236 -39.57 -55.82 32.04
C GLY A 236 -38.88 -54.56 32.63
N ARG A 237 -39.19 -54.25 33.89
CA ARG A 237 -38.67 -53.19 34.80
C ARG A 237 -37.13 -52.99 34.84
N PRO A 238 -36.54 -51.97 35.52
CA PRO A 238 -37.13 -50.92 36.40
C PRO A 238 -36.62 -49.46 36.17
N PRO A 239 -37.14 -48.45 36.90
CA PRO A 239 -36.62 -47.09 36.88
C PRO A 239 -35.53 -46.86 37.94
N ARG A 240 -34.49 -46.11 37.59
CA ARG A 240 -33.50 -45.39 38.44
C ARG A 240 -32.53 -44.70 37.47
N ARG A 241 -32.11 -43.45 37.63
CA ARG A 241 -31.84 -42.66 38.82
C ARG A 241 -31.74 -41.18 38.41
N ASP A 242 -32.20 -40.29 39.27
CA ASP A 242 -31.89 -38.87 39.21
C ASP A 242 -30.38 -38.63 39.03
N SER A 243 -30.02 -37.88 38.00
CA SER A 243 -28.81 -37.08 37.97
C SER A 243 -29.14 -35.75 37.31
N ARG A 244 -29.57 -34.82 38.17
CA ARG A 244 -29.61 -33.38 37.90
C ARG A 244 -28.20 -32.93 37.51
N SER A 245 -27.91 -32.88 36.22
CA SER A 245 -26.84 -32.01 35.71
C SER A 245 -27.45 -30.62 35.56
N ALA A 246 -27.21 -29.79 36.57
CA ALA A 246 -27.55 -28.38 36.56
C ALA A 246 -26.99 -27.72 35.28
N ARG A 247 -27.87 -27.15 34.46
CA ARG A 247 -27.51 -26.09 33.53
C ARG A 247 -26.98 -24.91 34.36
N PRO A 248 -25.81 -24.34 34.08
CA PRO A 248 -25.51 -23.00 34.56
C PRO A 248 -26.50 -22.04 33.90
N ALA A 249 -27.12 -21.16 34.69
CA ALA A 249 -27.95 -20.09 34.18
C ALA A 249 -27.13 -19.18 33.24
N PRO A 250 -27.73 -18.60 32.18
CA PRO A 250 -27.06 -17.53 31.43
C PRO A 250 -26.80 -16.36 32.38
N ALA A 251 -25.54 -15.94 32.46
CA ALA A 251 -25.14 -14.72 33.15
C ALA A 251 -25.98 -13.55 32.62
N GLN A 252 -26.61 -12.81 33.54
CA GLN A 252 -27.29 -11.57 33.20
C GLN A 252 -26.28 -10.64 32.55
N THR A 253 -26.52 -10.30 31.30
CA THR A 253 -25.76 -9.29 30.57
C THR A 253 -25.93 -7.98 31.33
N ALA A 254 -24.89 -7.56 32.05
CA ALA A 254 -24.84 -6.22 32.61
C ALA A 254 -24.93 -5.22 31.45
N ALA A 255 -25.83 -4.24 31.57
CA ALA A 255 -25.89 -3.11 30.66
C ALA A 255 -24.50 -2.44 30.55
N PRO A 256 -24.09 -1.98 29.36
CA PRO A 256 -22.84 -1.25 29.23
C PRO A 256 -22.90 -0.01 30.12
N ARG A 257 -21.91 0.11 31.01
CA ARG A 257 -21.66 1.35 31.76
C ARG A 257 -21.35 2.44 30.74
N VAL A 258 -22.13 3.51 30.76
CA VAL A 258 -21.81 4.76 30.07
C VAL A 258 -20.52 5.26 30.71
N LEU A 259 -19.41 5.16 29.98
CA LEU A 259 -18.19 5.90 30.29
C LEU A 259 -18.39 7.28 29.69
N ASP A 260 -18.80 8.20 30.54
CA ASP A 260 -18.73 9.63 30.26
C ASP A 260 -17.25 10.02 30.07
N ASP A 261 -17.04 10.85 29.06
CA ASP A 261 -15.89 11.75 28.87
C ASP A 261 -14.55 11.12 28.46
N VAL A 262 -14.43 10.79 27.17
CA VAL A 262 -13.15 10.86 26.46
C VAL A 262 -13.28 11.95 25.39
N THR A 263 -12.63 13.07 25.68
CA THR A 263 -12.43 14.21 24.80
C THR A 263 -11.72 13.80 23.52
N THR A 264 -12.45 13.70 22.41
CA THR A 264 -11.86 13.63 21.07
C THR A 264 -11.27 15.00 20.69
N PRO A 265 -10.08 15.09 20.08
CA PRO A 265 -9.39 16.35 19.76
C PRO A 265 -10.00 17.14 18.59
N TYR A 266 -11.16 16.71 18.07
CA TYR A 266 -11.86 17.38 16.98
C TYR A 266 -13.16 18.00 17.50
N GLY A 267 -13.23 19.33 17.39
CA GLY A 267 -14.35 20.14 17.86
C GLY A 267 -15.70 19.68 17.29
N LYS A 268 -16.73 19.69 18.14
CA LYS A 268 -18.11 19.39 17.76
C LYS A 268 -18.60 20.41 16.72
N ILE A 269 -19.09 19.92 15.58
CA ILE A 269 -19.81 20.75 14.60
C ILE A 269 -21.27 20.82 15.06
N GLU A 270 -21.70 22.00 15.51
CA GLU A 270 -23.11 22.26 15.78
C GLU A 270 -23.88 22.38 14.45
N LYS A 271 -25.02 21.71 14.36
CA LYS A 271 -25.97 21.90 13.25
C LYS A 271 -26.80 23.14 13.52
N LYS A 272 -26.78 24.10 12.59
CA LYS A 272 -27.86 25.09 12.44
C LYS A 272 -29.07 24.46 11.78
#